data_AF-A0A949IMF3-F1
#
_entry.id   AF-A0A949IMF3-F1
#
_cell.length_a   1.000
_cell.length_b   1.000
_cell.length_c   1.000
_cell.angle_alpha   90.00
_cell.angle_beta   90.00
_cell.angle_gamma   90.00
#
_symmetry.space_group_name_H-M   'P 1'
#
loop_
_entity.id
_entity.type
_entity.pdbx_description
1 polymer ?
#
loop_
_entity_poly.entity_id
_entity_poly.type
_entity_poly.pdbx_seq_one_letter_code
_entity_poly.pdbx_strand_id
1 'polypeptide(L)'
;MLPAIAIALFLLAILLSAYHVQNIESQKDRVVMQHTIDVNLEILQSELVALHEVAAQAPPGSAKEQALTLLKEAQIIAAAVRARQPEASHEELSELLGAAFSAMNKSTEARRLLNACKPL
;
A
#
# COMPACT_ATOMS: atom_id res chain seq x y z
N MET A 1 50.62 -9.82 -20.13
CA MET A 1 50.00 -9.04 -19.04
C MET A 1 48.93 -8.06 -19.52
N LEU A 2 49.15 -7.30 -20.60
CA LEU A 2 48.12 -6.44 -21.23
C LEU A 2 46.75 -7.10 -21.51
N PRO A 3 46.65 -8.34 -22.06
CA PRO A 3 45.34 -8.92 -22.37
C PRO A 3 44.54 -9.27 -21.10
N ALA A 4 45.22 -9.66 -20.01
CA ALA A 4 44.55 -9.96 -18.75
C ALA A 4 43.96 -8.70 -18.09
N ILE A 5 44.65 -7.56 -18.20
CA ILE A 5 44.16 -6.26 -17.70
C ILE A 5 42.95 -5.81 -18.52
N ALA A 6 42.99 -5.94 -19.85
CA ALA A 6 41.86 -5.61 -20.71
C ALA A 6 40.62 -6.47 -20.42
N ILE A 7 40.80 -7.78 -20.19
CA ILE A 7 39.72 -8.69 -19.79
C ILE A 7 39.15 -8.30 -18.42
N ALA A 8 40.00 -7.97 -17.45
CA ALA A 8 39.55 -7.56 -16.11
C ALA A 8 38.72 -6.26 -16.15
N LEU A 9 39.15 -5.27 -16.94
CA LEU A 9 38.42 -4.02 -17.13
C LEU A 9 37.07 -4.25 -17.84
N PHE A 10 37.03 -5.14 -18.82
CA PHE A 10 35.79 -5.52 -19.51
C PHE A 10 34.78 -6.19 -18.55
N LEU A 11 35.23 -7.14 -17.74
CA LEU A 11 34.38 -7.79 -16.73
C LEU A 11 33.88 -6.80 -15.66
N LEU A 12 34.74 -5.87 -15.22
CA LEU A 12 34.34 -4.82 -14.29
C LEU A 12 33.26 -3.90 -14.91
N ALA A 13 33.41 -3.53 -16.18
CA ALA A 13 32.41 -2.74 -16.89
C ALA A 13 31.05 -3.46 -16.99
N ILE A 14 31.06 -4.76 -17.27
CA ILE A 14 29.84 -5.59 -17.27
C ILE A 14 29.20 -5.59 -15.88
N LEU A 15 29.97 -5.85 -14.82
CA LEU A 15 29.46 -5.89 -13.44
C LEU A 15 28.86 -4.54 -13.03
N LEU A 16 29.53 -3.43 -13.34
CA LEU A 16 29.02 -2.09 -13.05
C LEU A 16 27.73 -1.79 -13.84
N SER A 17 27.65 -2.21 -15.10
CA SER A 17 26.45 -2.03 -15.93
C SER A 17 25.26 -2.85 -15.39
N ALA A 18 25.50 -4.09 -14.96
CA ALA A 18 24.47 -4.95 -14.36
C ALA A 18 23.96 -4.37 -13.04
N TYR A 19 24.88 -3.90 -12.18
CA TYR A 19 24.54 -3.21 -10.94
C TYR A 19 23.71 -1.94 -11.19
N HIS A 20 24.05 -1.16 -12.22
CA HIS A 20 23.32 0.04 -12.57
C HIS A 20 21.89 -0.26 -13.06
N VAL A 21 21.72 -1.26 -13.94
CA VAL A 21 20.40 -1.69 -14.43
C VAL A 21 19.53 -2.16 -13.26
N GLN A 22 20.07 -3.00 -12.38
CA GLN A 22 19.35 -3.50 -11.20
C GLN A 22 18.91 -2.38 -10.27
N ASN A 23 19.76 -1.37 -10.05
CA ASN A 23 19.39 -0.20 -9.23
C ASN A 23 18.26 0.62 -9.88
N ILE A 24 18.28 0.80 -11.21
CA ILE A 24 17.20 1.50 -11.91
C ILE A 24 15.89 0.74 -11.80
N GLU A 25 15.90 -0.58 -12.00
CA GLU A 25 14.71 -1.41 -11.88
C GLU A 25 14.13 -1.37 -10.46
N SER A 26 14.99 -1.52 -9.44
CA SER A 26 14.57 -1.42 -8.03
C SER A 26 13.97 -0.05 -7.69
N GLN A 27 14.52 1.04 -8.24
CA GLN A 27 13.94 2.38 -8.07
C GLN A 27 12.58 2.51 -8.75
N LYS A 28 12.41 1.95 -9.96
CA LYS A 28 11.11 1.96 -10.66
C LYS A 28 10.07 1.17 -9.87
N ASP A 29 10.41 -0.02 -9.39
CA ASP A 29 9.50 -0.85 -8.61
C ASP A 29 9.09 -0.15 -7.31
N ARG A 30 10.04 0.51 -6.63
CA ARG A 30 9.77 1.35 -5.47
C ARG A 30 8.74 2.44 -5.76
N VAL A 31 8.91 3.18 -6.86
CA VAL A 31 7.97 4.24 -7.27
C VAL A 31 6.59 3.68 -7.58
N VAL A 32 6.52 2.53 -8.27
CA VAL A 32 5.24 1.87 -8.59
C VAL A 32 4.52 1.41 -7.33
N MET A 33 5.24 0.83 -6.36
CA MET A 33 4.66 0.41 -5.08
C MET A 33 4.18 1.61 -4.26
N GLN A 34 4.97 2.67 -4.18
CA GLN A 34 4.57 3.92 -3.53
C GLN A 34 3.28 4.46 -4.14
N HIS A 35 3.23 4.57 -5.47
CA HIS A 35 2.04 5.02 -6.18
C HIS A 35 0.83 4.12 -5.94
N THR A 36 1.03 2.80 -5.93
CA THR A 36 -0.04 1.82 -5.66
C THR A 36 -0.61 2.00 -4.26
N ILE A 37 0.25 2.19 -3.25
CA ILE A 37 -0.18 2.47 -1.88
C ILE A 37 -0.99 3.78 -1.85
N ASP A 38 -0.51 4.84 -2.48
CA ASP A 38 -1.20 6.14 -2.48
C ASP A 38 -2.61 6.05 -3.06
N VAL A 39 -2.75 5.42 -4.23
CA VAL A 39 -4.05 5.20 -4.88
C VAL A 39 -5.00 4.41 -3.96
N ASN A 40 -4.52 3.32 -3.34
CA ASN A 40 -5.35 2.53 -2.44
C ASN A 40 -5.75 3.31 -1.18
N LEU A 41 -4.86 4.15 -0.64
CA LEU A 41 -5.18 5.00 0.51
C LEU A 41 -6.16 6.13 0.17
N GLU A 42 -6.14 6.66 -1.05
CA GLU A 42 -7.12 7.63 -1.53
C GLU A 42 -8.51 7.00 -1.68
N ILE A 43 -8.59 5.83 -2.32
CA ILE A 43 -9.82 5.06 -2.45
C ILE A 43 -10.37 4.74 -1.05
N LEU A 44 -9.53 4.22 -0.16
CA LEU A 44 -9.91 3.91 1.21
C LEU A 44 -10.39 5.16 1.96
N GLN A 45 -9.75 6.31 1.80
CA GLN A 45 -10.18 7.53 2.48
C GLN A 45 -11.59 7.96 2.02
N SER A 46 -11.85 7.93 0.72
CA SER A 46 -13.19 8.20 0.18
C SER A 46 -14.22 7.21 0.73
N GLU A 47 -13.85 5.94 0.79
CA GLU A 47 -14.69 4.85 1.30
C GLU A 47 -15.03 5.03 2.79
N LEU A 48 -14.02 5.37 3.61
CA LEU A 48 -14.20 5.60 5.05
C LEU A 48 -15.16 6.76 5.30
N VAL A 49 -15.06 7.87 4.56
CA VAL A 49 -16.00 9.00 4.69
C VAL A 49 -17.43 8.55 4.38
N ALA A 50 -17.63 7.88 3.24
CA ALA A 50 -18.95 7.41 2.83
C ALA A 50 -19.55 6.41 3.83
N LEU A 51 -18.76 5.48 4.37
CA LEU A 51 -19.25 4.49 5.34
C LEU A 51 -19.56 5.09 6.71
N HIS A 52 -18.84 6.14 7.13
CA HIS A 52 -19.21 6.86 8.36
C HIS A 52 -20.56 7.57 8.24
N GLU A 53 -20.87 8.15 7.07
CA GLU A 53 -22.18 8.76 6.80
C GLU A 53 -23.31 7.72 6.80
N VAL A 54 -23.07 6.53 6.26
CA VAL A 54 -24.03 5.42 6.31
C VAL A 54 -24.20 4.93 7.75
N ALA A 55 -23.11 4.74 8.49
CA ALA A 55 -23.16 4.31 9.89
C ALA A 55 -23.92 5.31 10.77
N ALA A 56 -23.83 6.61 10.50
CA ALA A 56 -24.59 7.64 11.22
C ALA A 56 -26.12 7.43 11.08
N GLN A 57 -26.58 6.95 9.92
CA GLN A 57 -27.99 6.71 9.61
C GLN A 57 -28.47 5.30 9.98
N ALA A 58 -27.55 4.35 10.16
CA ALA A 58 -27.87 2.99 10.53
C ALA A 58 -28.49 2.89 11.94
N PRO A 59 -29.48 2.01 12.16
CA PRO A 59 -30.07 1.81 13.48
C PRO A 59 -29.03 1.33 14.50
N PRO A 60 -29.18 1.68 15.80
CA PRO A 60 -28.30 1.18 16.84
C PRO A 60 -28.38 -0.35 16.94
N GLY A 61 -27.23 -1.00 17.14
CA GLY A 61 -27.12 -2.45 17.25
C GLY A 61 -25.68 -2.94 17.13
N SER A 62 -25.46 -4.21 17.48
CA SER A 62 -24.13 -4.84 17.51
C SER A 62 -23.41 -4.78 16.15
N ALA A 63 -24.13 -4.94 15.05
CA ALA A 63 -23.56 -4.83 13.70
C ALA A 63 -22.99 -3.43 13.41
N LYS A 64 -23.69 -2.37 13.84
CA LYS A 64 -23.22 -0.98 13.71
C LYS A 64 -21.98 -0.73 14.56
N GLU A 65 -21.96 -1.20 15.80
CA GLU A 65 -20.81 -1.07 16.69
C GLU A 65 -19.57 -1.79 16.14
N GLN A 66 -19.75 -3.01 15.61
CA GLN A 66 -18.69 -3.76 14.95
C GLN A 66 -18.19 -3.03 13.69
N ALA A 67 -19.10 -2.51 12.86
CA ALA A 67 -18.73 -1.72 11.68
C ALA A 67 -17.90 -0.48 12.06
N LEU A 68 -18.33 0.28 13.07
CA LEU A 68 -17.59 1.45 13.56
C LEU A 68 -16.19 1.09 14.09
N THR A 69 -16.06 -0.07 14.74
CA THR A 69 -14.77 -0.58 15.21
C THR A 69 -13.83 -0.86 14.03
N LEU A 70 -14.32 -1.58 13.03
CA LEU A 70 -13.57 -1.88 11.81
C LEU A 70 -13.17 -0.62 11.03
N LEU A 71 -14.07 0.37 10.92
CA LEU A 71 -13.78 1.66 10.28
C LEU A 71 -12.67 2.42 11.02
N LYS A 72 -12.71 2.43 12.36
CA LYS A 72 -11.67 3.05 13.18
C LYS A 72 -10.33 2.35 13.01
N GLU A 73 -10.31 1.02 13.03
CA GLU A 73 -9.09 0.25 12.80
C GLU A 73 -8.51 0.51 11.40
N ALA A 74 -9.36 0.51 10.37
CA ALA A 74 -8.94 0.83 9.01
C ALA A 74 -8.32 2.24 8.91
N GLN A 75 -8.92 3.22 9.60
CA GLN A 75 -8.40 4.60 9.62
C GLN A 75 -7.04 4.71 10.33
N ILE A 76 -6.86 4.00 11.45
CA ILE A 76 -5.57 3.94 12.16
C ILE A 76 -4.49 3.33 11.27
N ILE A 77 -4.79 2.22 10.60
CA ILE A 77 -3.85 1.57 9.68
C ILE A 77 -3.51 2.50 8.52
N ALA A 78 -4.51 3.11 7.88
CA ALA A 78 -4.31 4.04 6.77
C ALA A 78 -3.40 5.23 7.16
N ALA A 79 -3.61 5.81 8.35
CA ALA A 79 -2.77 6.89 8.86
C ALA A 79 -1.32 6.43 9.10
N ALA A 80 -1.13 5.24 9.67
CA ALA A 80 0.19 4.67 9.90
C ALA A 80 0.93 4.36 8.58
N VAL A 81 0.22 3.85 7.57
CA VAL A 81 0.80 3.60 6.24
C VAL A 81 1.21 4.91 5.58
N ARG A 82 0.33 5.92 5.58
CA ARG A 82 0.62 7.23 4.97
C ARG A 82 1.81 7.94 5.61
N ALA A 83 2.01 7.77 6.92
CA ALA A 83 3.15 8.36 7.62
C ALA A 83 4.49 7.69 7.28
N ARG A 84 4.49 6.38 6.98
CA ARG A 84 5.72 5.58 6.76
C ARG A 84 6.13 5.46 5.29
N GLN A 85 5.17 5.50 4.36
CA GLN A 85 5.38 5.23 2.93
C GLN A 85 6.43 6.14 2.22
N PRO A 86 6.58 7.44 2.55
CA PRO A 86 7.52 8.31 1.81
C PRO A 86 8.99 7.87 1.93
N GLU A 87 9.38 7.37 3.09
CA GLU A 87 10.77 7.02 3.43
C GLU A 87 11.03 5.51 3.41
N ALA A 88 10.00 4.70 3.16
CA ALA A 88 10.10 3.25 3.18
C ALA A 88 11.05 2.70 2.09
N SER A 89 11.81 1.69 2.50
CA SER A 89 12.55 0.78 1.62
C SER A 89 11.60 -0.09 0.80
N HIS A 90 12.11 -0.78 -0.22
CA HIS A 90 11.30 -1.65 -1.06
C HIS A 90 10.61 -2.79 -0.26
N GLU A 91 11.32 -3.39 0.68
CA GLU A 91 10.78 -4.44 1.55
C GLU A 91 9.66 -3.88 2.45
N GLU A 92 9.90 -2.72 3.08
CA GLU A 92 8.88 -2.06 3.90
C GLU A 92 7.66 -1.65 3.08
N LEU A 93 7.82 -1.23 1.82
CA LEU A 93 6.69 -0.93 0.94
C LEU A 93 5.81 -2.15 0.70
N SER A 94 6.37 -3.36 0.66
CA SER A 94 5.59 -4.60 0.53
C SER A 94 4.71 -4.81 1.77
N GLU A 95 5.28 -4.62 2.96
CA GLU A 95 4.54 -4.68 4.22
C GLU A 95 3.45 -3.61 4.30
N LEU A 96 3.78 -2.39 3.90
CA LEU A 96 2.85 -1.25 3.89
C LEU A 96 1.70 -1.45 2.89
N LEU A 97 1.97 -2.07 1.74
CA LEU A 97 0.93 -2.45 0.78
C LEU A 97 0.00 -3.51 1.38
N GLY A 98 0.55 -4.52 2.07
CA GLY A 98 -0.25 -5.50 2.81
C GLY A 98 -1.13 -4.85 3.89
N ALA A 99 -0.60 -3.86 4.61
CA ALA A 99 -1.35 -3.09 5.59
C ALA A 99 -2.49 -2.26 4.95
N ALA A 100 -2.24 -1.61 3.81
CA ALA A 100 -3.26 -0.89 3.06
C ALA A 100 -4.42 -1.82 2.63
N PHE A 101 -4.10 -3.00 2.09
CA PHE A 101 -5.13 -3.99 1.74
C PHE A 101 -5.88 -4.52 2.96
N SER A 102 -5.20 -4.74 4.08
CA SER A 102 -5.86 -5.12 5.34
C SER A 102 -6.87 -4.07 5.81
N ALA A 103 -6.57 -2.79 5.63
CA ALA A 103 -7.50 -1.70 5.95
C ALA A 103 -8.71 -1.66 4.98
N MET A 104 -8.50 -1.91 3.69
CA MET A 104 -9.58 -2.02 2.70
C MET A 104 -10.50 -3.22 2.95
N ASN A 105 -9.95 -4.34 3.41
CA ASN A 105 -10.76 -5.49 3.79
C ASN A 105 -11.66 -5.17 5.00
N LYS A 106 -11.15 -4.39 5.97
CA LYS A 106 -11.95 -3.90 7.10
C LYS A 106 -13.06 -2.96 6.65
N SER A 107 -12.81 -2.05 5.72
CA SER A 107 -13.87 -1.18 5.18
C SER A 107 -14.93 -1.98 4.42
N THR A 108 -14.51 -3.01 3.66
CA THR A 108 -15.42 -3.94 2.97
C THR A 108 -16.32 -4.69 3.94
N GLU A 109 -15.75 -5.21 5.03
CA GLU A 109 -16.52 -5.91 6.05
C GLU A 109 -17.46 -4.96 6.82
N ALA A 110 -17.00 -3.74 7.13
CA ALA A 110 -17.85 -2.70 7.71
C ALA A 110 -19.03 -2.35 6.78
N ARG A 111 -18.79 -2.23 5.48
CA ARG A 111 -19.83 -2.01 4.45
C ARG A 111 -20.88 -3.12 4.48
N ARG A 112 -20.44 -4.38 4.59
CA ARG A 112 -21.33 -5.55 4.68
C ARG A 112 -22.20 -5.48 5.93
N LEU A 113 -21.61 -5.19 7.09
CA LEU A 113 -22.34 -5.05 8.37
C LEU A 113 -23.36 -3.91 8.35
N LEU A 114 -23.06 -2.83 7.62
CA LEU A 114 -23.96 -1.70 7.43
C LEU A 114 -25.03 -1.94 6.34
N ASN A 115 -25.05 -3.11 5.71
CA ASN A 115 -25.89 -3.42 4.54
C ASN A 115 -25.76 -2.38 3.41
N ALA A 116 -24.56 -1.81 3.26
CA ALA A 116 -24.29 -0.71 2.35
C ALA A 116 -23.72 -1.18 1.00
N CYS A 117 -24.05 -2.40 0.57
CA CYS A 117 -23.60 -2.92 -0.72
C CYS A 117 -24.23 -2.11 -1.86
N LYS A 118 -23.44 -1.29 -2.56
CA LYS A 118 -23.88 -0.71 -3.83
C LYS A 118 -23.92 -1.84 -4.87
N PRO A 119 -24.98 -1.98 -5.68
CA PRO A 119 -24.89 -2.81 -6.87
C PRO A 119 -23.78 -2.26 -7.78
N LEU A 120 -23.00 -3.17 -8.36
CA LEU A 120 -21.96 -2.88 -9.36
C LEU A 120 -22.58 -2.27 -10.62
#